data_AF-A0A2I4DWR0-F1
#
_entry.id   AF-A0A2I4DWR0-F1
#
_cell.length_a   1.000
_cell.length_b   1.000
_cell.length_c   1.000
_cell.angle_alpha   90.00
_cell.angle_beta   90.00
_cell.angle_gamma   90.00
#
_symmetry.space_group_name_H-M   'P 1'
#
loop_
_entity.id
_entity.type
_entity.pdbx_description
1 polymer ?
#
loop_
_entity_poly.entity_id
_entity_poly.type
_entity_poly.pdbx_seq_one_letter_code
_entity_poly.pdbx_strand_id
1 'polypeptide(L)'
;MAADKYNLKNPAVKRIMQEYKEMQSNPSDDFMSRPLEENVFEWQFAIRGPRDTEFEGGIYHGRIQLPAEYPLKPPSFMLLTPNGRFETQTKICLSISNHHPEHWQPSWSVRTALVALMAFMPTNPNGALGSLDYKKEERRDLAIKSRETPPKFGAPERQKLIYEIHEYMLSKIPPVPQDGTSEAPEEQSTNSEGEAQVNSQDAGGDRIIEEVHEVPLNAESSPAEVRVSKEVPSNSSNDQQLQKPRVHKAADDRLFTWAAVGLTIAILVLLLKKLMKSSGHGALFTDGS
;
A
#
# COMPACT_ATOMS: atom_id res chain seq x y z
N MET A 1 -26.86 -5.34 -27.00
CA MET A 1 -26.48 -5.95 -25.71
C MET A 1 -25.00 -5.71 -25.48
N ALA A 2 -24.50 -5.58 -24.24
CA ALA A 2 -23.08 -5.26 -23.96
C ALA A 2 -22.06 -6.30 -24.50
N ALA A 3 -22.52 -7.45 -24.98
CA ALA A 3 -21.71 -8.53 -25.54
C ALA A 3 -21.03 -8.17 -26.88
N ASP A 4 -21.58 -7.25 -27.66
CA ASP A 4 -21.05 -6.91 -29.00
C ASP A 4 -19.87 -5.93 -28.96
N LYS A 5 -19.66 -5.24 -27.82
CA LYS A 5 -18.64 -4.18 -27.67
C LYS A 5 -17.24 -4.72 -27.35
N TYR A 6 -17.14 -5.90 -26.74
CA TYR A 6 -15.88 -6.42 -26.20
C TYR A 6 -15.55 -7.81 -26.73
N ASN A 7 -14.27 -8.06 -27.05
CA ASN A 7 -13.82 -9.37 -27.52
C ASN A 7 -13.74 -10.39 -26.36
N LEU A 8 -14.88 -10.98 -25.99
CA LEU A 8 -14.98 -11.99 -24.92
C LEU A 8 -14.26 -13.32 -25.23
N LYS A 9 -13.74 -13.51 -26.45
CA LYS A 9 -12.85 -14.64 -26.77
C LYS A 9 -11.45 -14.45 -26.19
N ASN A 10 -11.05 -13.21 -25.90
CA ASN A 10 -9.81 -12.92 -25.19
C ASN A 10 -9.99 -13.27 -23.69
N PRO A 11 -9.18 -14.17 -23.10
CA PRO A 11 -9.33 -14.59 -21.72
C PRO A 11 -9.13 -13.44 -20.72
N ALA A 12 -8.25 -12.48 -21.01
CA ALA A 12 -8.04 -11.29 -20.19
C ALA A 12 -9.30 -10.42 -20.17
N VAL A 13 -9.88 -10.14 -21.35
CA VAL A 13 -11.13 -9.37 -21.45
C VAL A 13 -12.27 -10.08 -20.73
N LYS A 14 -12.39 -11.40 -20.90
CA LYS A 14 -13.40 -12.20 -20.19
C LYS A 14 -13.25 -12.08 -18.67
N ARG A 15 -12.02 -12.17 -18.15
CA ARG A 15 -11.71 -11.99 -16.73
C ARG A 15 -12.09 -10.58 -16.25
N ILE A 16 -11.66 -9.54 -16.96
CA ILE A 16 -11.93 -8.13 -16.65
C ILE A 16 -13.44 -7.86 -16.57
N MET A 17 -14.21 -8.34 -17.55
CA MET A 17 -15.67 -8.13 -17.57
C MET A 17 -16.38 -8.91 -16.46
N GLN A 18 -15.87 -10.09 -16.08
CA GLN A 18 -16.40 -10.84 -14.95
C GLN A 18 -16.17 -10.10 -13.64
N GLU A 19 -14.96 -9.57 -13.40
CA GLU A 19 -14.66 -8.77 -12.21
C GLU A 19 -15.48 -7.47 -12.17
N TYR A 20 -15.62 -6.79 -13.31
CA TYR A 20 -16.45 -5.59 -13.38
C TYR A 20 -17.92 -5.88 -13.06
N LYS A 21 -18.45 -7.03 -13.51
CA LYS A 21 -19.81 -7.46 -13.14
C LYS A 21 -19.91 -7.77 -11.65
N GLU A 22 -18.94 -8.47 -11.08
CA GLU A 22 -18.87 -8.77 -9.64
C GLU A 22 -18.87 -7.46 -8.83
N MET A 23 -18.03 -6.50 -9.22
CA MET A 23 -17.95 -5.18 -8.57
C MET A 23 -19.25 -4.40 -8.61
N GLN A 24 -19.99 -4.46 -9.72
CA GLN A 24 -21.31 -3.83 -9.81
C GLN A 24 -22.36 -4.55 -8.95
N SER A 25 -22.31 -5.89 -8.86
CA SER A 25 -23.27 -6.67 -8.07
C SER A 25 -23.03 -6.59 -6.56
N ASN A 26 -21.82 -6.25 -6.14
CA ASN A 26 -21.43 -6.14 -4.74
C ASN A 26 -20.64 -4.83 -4.51
N PRO A 27 -21.29 -3.67 -4.54
CA PRO A 27 -20.62 -2.39 -4.39
C PRO A 27 -19.93 -2.27 -3.02
N SER A 28 -18.86 -1.47 -2.97
CA SER A 28 -18.14 -1.14 -1.72
C SER A 28 -18.40 0.32 -1.35
N ASP A 29 -18.46 0.61 -0.06
CA ASP A 29 -18.50 1.99 0.45
C ASP A 29 -17.09 2.60 0.62
N ASP A 30 -16.05 1.75 0.64
CA ASP A 30 -14.66 2.20 0.83
C ASP A 30 -13.95 2.53 -0.49
N PHE A 31 -14.47 2.08 -1.63
CA PHE A 31 -13.90 2.39 -2.93
C PHE A 31 -14.92 2.24 -4.05
N MET A 32 -14.64 2.89 -5.17
CA MET A 32 -15.36 2.73 -6.42
C MET A 32 -14.36 2.63 -7.56
N SER A 33 -14.60 1.75 -8.52
CA SER A 33 -13.75 1.62 -9.70
C SER A 33 -14.51 1.12 -10.91
N ARG A 34 -14.17 1.65 -12.09
CA ARG A 34 -14.79 1.28 -13.37
C ARG A 34 -13.76 1.28 -14.50
N PRO A 35 -13.85 0.32 -15.43
CA PRO A 35 -13.08 0.36 -16.67
C PRO A 35 -13.54 1.55 -17.54
N LEU A 36 -12.63 2.05 -18.37
CA LEU A 36 -13.00 2.96 -19.43
C LEU A 36 -13.82 2.23 -20.50
N GLU A 37 -14.68 2.99 -21.17
CA GLU A 37 -15.53 2.45 -22.21
C GLU A 37 -14.75 2.09 -23.48
N GLU A 38 -13.76 2.90 -23.82
CA GLU A 38 -12.88 2.76 -24.98
C GLU A 38 -11.78 1.71 -24.76
N ASN A 39 -11.36 1.48 -23.51
CA ASN A 39 -10.29 0.55 -23.18
C ASN A 39 -10.51 -0.09 -21.80
N VAL A 40 -11.01 -1.32 -21.78
CA VAL A 40 -11.27 -2.08 -20.54
C VAL A 40 -10.01 -2.49 -19.77
N PHE A 41 -8.83 -2.32 -20.35
CA PHE A 41 -7.55 -2.52 -19.65
C PHE A 41 -7.13 -1.28 -18.84
N GLU A 42 -7.83 -0.17 -18.97
CA GLU A 42 -7.63 1.02 -18.15
C GLU A 42 -8.85 1.27 -17.28
N TRP A 43 -8.62 1.48 -15.99
CA TRP A 43 -9.69 1.74 -15.03
C TRP A 43 -9.44 3.06 -14.32
N GLN A 44 -10.53 3.75 -13.98
CA GLN A 44 -10.52 4.82 -12.98
C GLN A 44 -10.97 4.26 -11.64
N PHE A 45 -10.41 4.75 -10.55
CA PHE A 45 -10.85 4.40 -9.21
C PHE A 45 -10.76 5.60 -8.27
N ALA A 46 -11.51 5.52 -7.17
CA ALA A 46 -11.26 6.29 -5.97
C ALA A 46 -11.34 5.35 -4.76
N ILE A 47 -10.45 5.57 -3.79
CA ILE A 47 -10.47 4.90 -2.48
C ILE A 47 -10.70 5.93 -1.38
N ARG A 48 -11.36 5.50 -0.30
CA ARG A 48 -11.45 6.25 0.95
C ARG A 48 -10.12 6.13 1.70
N GLY A 49 -9.71 7.21 2.34
CA GLY A 49 -8.62 7.17 3.29
C GLY A 49 -8.90 6.22 4.46
N PRO A 50 -7.95 5.35 4.84
CA PRO A 50 -8.12 4.45 5.98
C PRO A 50 -8.43 5.21 7.27
N ARG A 51 -9.34 4.66 8.09
CA ARG A 51 -9.70 5.21 9.40
C ARG A 51 -8.52 5.16 10.36
N ASP A 52 -8.49 6.07 11.32
CA ASP A 52 -7.47 6.20 12.35
C ASP A 52 -6.07 6.50 11.78
N THR A 53 -6.02 7.14 10.61
CA THR A 53 -4.78 7.55 9.93
C THR A 53 -4.84 9.00 9.49
N GLU A 54 -3.69 9.56 9.11
CA GLU A 54 -3.63 10.92 8.54
C GLU A 54 -4.31 11.07 7.18
N PHE A 55 -4.78 9.97 6.58
CA PHE A 55 -5.52 9.96 5.32
C PHE A 55 -7.04 9.94 5.53
N GLU A 56 -7.50 9.71 6.76
CA GLU A 56 -8.92 9.54 7.06
C GLU A 56 -9.77 10.69 6.51
N GLY A 57 -10.94 10.34 5.96
CA GLY A 57 -11.90 11.30 5.40
C GLY A 57 -11.57 11.77 3.97
N GLY A 58 -10.36 11.49 3.47
CA GLY A 58 -9.95 11.80 2.11
C GLY A 58 -10.55 10.87 1.04
N ILE A 59 -10.60 11.39 -0.20
CA ILE A 59 -11.01 10.68 -1.43
C ILE A 59 -9.84 10.70 -2.41
N TYR A 60 -9.20 9.54 -2.59
CA TYR A 60 -7.99 9.44 -3.38
C TYR A 60 -8.28 8.78 -4.72
N HIS A 61 -8.35 9.61 -5.75
CA HIS A 61 -8.53 9.17 -7.13
C HIS A 61 -7.23 8.64 -7.70
N GLY A 62 -7.35 7.64 -8.58
CA GLY A 62 -6.25 7.03 -9.27
C GLY A 62 -6.69 6.28 -10.52
N ARG A 63 -5.71 5.68 -11.19
CA ARG A 63 -5.95 4.81 -12.35
C ARG A 63 -5.24 3.48 -12.21
N ILE A 64 -5.84 2.46 -12.80
CA ILE A 64 -5.29 1.11 -12.91
C ILE A 64 -4.97 0.85 -14.38
N GLN A 65 -3.78 0.33 -14.65
CA GLN A 65 -3.40 -0.21 -15.96
C GLN A 65 -3.24 -1.72 -15.83
N LEU A 66 -4.07 -2.45 -16.56
CA LEU A 66 -4.03 -3.91 -16.67
C LEU A 66 -3.18 -4.29 -17.89
N PRO A 67 -2.17 -5.17 -17.74
CA PRO A 67 -1.42 -5.67 -18.88
C PRO A 67 -2.28 -6.60 -19.76
N ALA A 68 -1.85 -6.84 -21.00
CA ALA A 68 -2.55 -7.75 -21.91
C ALA A 68 -2.61 -9.19 -21.38
N GLU A 69 -1.62 -9.57 -20.58
CA GLU A 69 -1.51 -10.88 -19.93
C GLU A 69 -2.26 -10.96 -18.59
N TYR A 70 -3.02 -9.93 -18.21
CA TYR A 70 -3.85 -9.98 -17.00
C TYR A 70 -4.83 -11.18 -17.06
N PRO A 71 -4.99 -11.98 -15.99
CA PRO A 71 -4.48 -11.80 -14.63
C PRO A 71 -3.16 -12.52 -14.36
N LEU A 72 -2.45 -13.05 -15.37
CA LEU A 72 -1.16 -13.71 -15.15
C LEU A 72 -0.06 -12.73 -14.74
N LYS A 73 -0.15 -11.48 -15.24
CA LYS A 73 0.68 -10.37 -14.78
C LYS A 73 -0.15 -9.38 -13.94
N PRO A 74 0.45 -8.79 -12.90
CA PRO A 74 -0.22 -7.85 -12.00
C PRO A 74 -0.58 -6.51 -12.67
N PRO A 75 -1.55 -5.78 -12.11
CA PRO A 75 -1.86 -4.41 -12.49
C PRO A 75 -0.76 -3.40 -12.06
N SER A 76 -0.79 -2.21 -12.68
CA SER A 76 -0.06 -1.03 -12.22
C SER A 76 -1.03 0.04 -11.70
N PHE A 77 -0.70 0.66 -10.57
CA PHE A 77 -1.50 1.71 -9.93
C PHE A 77 -0.77 3.05 -9.97
N MET A 78 -1.53 4.13 -10.18
CA MET A 78 -1.06 5.51 -10.05
C MET A 78 -2.15 6.34 -9.37
N LEU A 79 -1.78 7.13 -8.36
CA LEU A 79 -2.70 8.11 -7.77
C LEU A 79 -2.66 9.41 -8.56
N LEU A 80 -3.82 10.07 -8.63
CA LEU A 80 -4.02 11.37 -9.26
C LEU A 80 -4.25 12.46 -8.21
N THR A 81 -4.90 12.12 -7.10
CA THR A 81 -5.09 13.04 -5.96
C THR A 81 -3.77 13.22 -5.19
N PRO A 82 -3.29 14.45 -4.99
CA PRO A 82 -2.18 14.73 -4.07
C PRO A 82 -2.49 14.24 -2.65
N ASN A 83 -1.57 13.49 -2.06
CA ASN A 83 -1.82 12.77 -0.81
C ASN A 83 -0.64 12.79 0.17
N GLY A 84 0.52 13.35 -0.21
CA GLY A 84 1.71 13.45 0.65
C GLY A 84 2.40 12.10 0.97
N ARG A 85 1.96 11.01 0.34
CA ARG A 85 2.48 9.65 0.51
C ARG A 85 3.06 9.08 -0.78
N PHE A 86 2.38 9.30 -1.90
CA PHE A 86 2.78 8.85 -3.22
C PHE A 86 2.84 10.04 -4.17
N GLU A 87 3.92 10.12 -4.92
CA GLU A 87 4.06 11.03 -6.05
C GLU A 87 2.93 10.76 -7.06
N THR A 88 2.20 11.81 -7.43
CA THR A 88 1.07 11.64 -8.36
C THR A 88 1.56 11.19 -9.73
N GLN A 89 0.71 10.45 -10.46
CA GLN A 89 0.99 9.91 -11.79
C GLN A 89 2.23 9.01 -11.88
N THR A 90 2.81 8.62 -10.75
CA THR A 90 3.94 7.70 -10.67
C THR A 90 3.45 6.30 -10.31
N LYS A 91 4.02 5.27 -10.93
CA LYS A 91 3.65 3.87 -10.65
C LYS A 91 3.98 3.52 -9.21
N ILE A 92 3.00 3.02 -8.48
CA ILE A 92 3.18 2.61 -7.08
C ILE A 92 3.77 1.20 -7.04
N CYS A 93 4.85 1.06 -6.28
CA CYS A 93 5.48 -0.22 -5.98
C CYS A 93 4.77 -0.84 -4.77
N LEU A 94 3.92 -1.82 -5.00
CA LEU A 94 3.29 -2.65 -3.97
C LEU A 94 3.84 -4.06 -4.12
N SER A 95 3.90 -4.83 -3.03
CA SER A 95 4.17 -6.28 -3.10
C SER A 95 3.18 -7.01 -4.02
N ILE A 96 2.04 -6.40 -4.32
CA ILE A 96 1.00 -6.93 -5.21
C ILE A 96 0.92 -6.23 -6.58
N SER A 97 1.80 -5.27 -6.88
CA SER A 97 1.81 -4.57 -8.17
C SER A 97 2.88 -5.15 -9.11
N ASN A 98 2.91 -4.67 -10.35
CA ASN A 98 3.93 -5.04 -11.34
C ASN A 98 5.39 -4.76 -10.95
N HIS A 99 5.64 -4.20 -9.78
CA HIS A 99 6.98 -4.10 -9.22
C HIS A 99 7.46 -5.40 -8.56
N HIS A 100 6.53 -6.25 -8.08
CA HIS A 100 6.80 -7.53 -7.40
C HIS A 100 5.97 -8.67 -8.03
N PRO A 101 6.20 -9.00 -9.31
CA PRO A 101 5.41 -10.01 -10.03
C PRO A 101 5.49 -11.42 -9.39
N GLU A 102 6.54 -11.71 -8.62
CA GLU A 102 6.72 -12.97 -7.88
C GLU A 102 5.70 -13.20 -6.76
N HIS A 103 5.12 -12.12 -6.23
CA HIS A 103 4.15 -12.17 -5.13
C HIS A 103 2.70 -12.07 -5.62
N TRP A 104 2.51 -11.70 -6.89
CA TRP A 104 1.18 -11.63 -7.50
C TRP A 104 0.58 -13.01 -7.71
N GLN A 105 -0.67 -13.18 -7.29
CA GLN A 105 -1.45 -14.38 -7.56
C GLN A 105 -2.53 -14.10 -8.61
N PRO A 106 -2.61 -14.83 -9.72
CA PRO A 106 -3.64 -14.63 -10.73
C PRO A 106 -5.09 -14.79 -10.24
N SER A 107 -5.29 -15.37 -9.05
CA SER A 107 -6.59 -15.44 -8.37
C SER A 107 -7.02 -14.10 -7.76
N TRP A 108 -6.11 -13.17 -7.52
CA TRP A 108 -6.44 -11.84 -7.01
C TRP A 108 -7.10 -10.97 -8.09
N SER A 109 -8.11 -10.22 -7.68
CA SER A 109 -8.89 -9.33 -8.53
C SER A 109 -8.50 -7.86 -8.35
N VAL A 110 -9.04 -6.98 -9.20
CA VAL A 110 -8.98 -5.53 -9.03
C VAL A 110 -9.49 -5.12 -7.64
N ARG A 111 -10.58 -5.74 -7.16
CA ARG A 111 -11.11 -5.51 -5.80
C ARG A 111 -10.06 -5.81 -4.74
N THR A 112 -9.46 -7.01 -4.76
CA THR A 112 -8.44 -7.41 -3.77
C THR A 112 -7.26 -6.45 -3.81
N ALA A 113 -6.85 -6.02 -5.01
CA ALA A 113 -5.74 -5.10 -5.16
C ALA A 113 -6.04 -3.68 -4.63
N LEU A 114 -7.28 -3.18 -4.78
CA LEU A 114 -7.70 -1.91 -4.18
C LEU A 114 -7.73 -1.97 -2.64
N VAL A 115 -8.20 -3.09 -2.07
CA VAL A 115 -8.15 -3.31 -0.61
C VAL A 115 -6.72 -3.28 -0.09
N ALA A 116 -5.80 -3.96 -0.79
CA ALA A 116 -4.39 -3.94 -0.43
C ALA A 116 -3.75 -2.55 -0.59
N LEU A 117 -4.13 -1.76 -1.62
CA LEU A 117 -3.67 -0.38 -1.76
C LEU A 117 -4.11 0.49 -0.56
N MET A 118 -5.37 0.37 -0.11
CA MET A 118 -5.86 1.07 1.08
C MET A 118 -5.07 0.67 2.33
N ALA A 119 -4.87 -0.64 2.55
CA ALA A 119 -4.11 -1.15 3.69
C ALA A 119 -2.62 -0.72 3.66
N PHE A 120 -2.06 -0.52 2.47
CA PHE A 120 -0.67 -0.09 2.29
C PHE A 120 -0.48 1.43 2.48
N MET A 121 -1.53 2.23 2.27
CA MET A 121 -1.47 3.69 2.30
C MET A 121 -0.84 4.28 3.59
N PRO A 122 -1.16 3.80 4.82
CA PRO A 122 -0.63 4.35 6.06
C PRO A 122 0.72 3.77 6.50
N THR A 123 1.32 2.88 5.71
CA THR A 123 2.62 2.28 6.04
C THR A 123 3.76 3.28 5.90
N ASN A 124 4.94 3.02 6.47
CA ASN A 124 6.11 3.89 6.32
C ASN A 124 6.62 3.91 4.86
N PRO A 125 7.10 5.05 4.32
CA PRO A 125 7.52 5.13 2.91
C PRO A 125 8.78 4.31 2.61
N ASN A 126 9.61 4.09 3.62
CA ASN A 126 10.87 3.35 3.53
C ASN A 126 11.77 3.81 2.36
N GLY A 127 11.61 5.06 1.89
CA GLY A 127 12.35 5.61 0.75
C GLY A 127 12.08 4.92 -0.59
N ALA A 128 10.97 4.20 -0.75
CA ALA A 128 10.62 3.53 -2.00
C ALA A 128 10.46 4.54 -3.16
N LEU A 129 10.71 4.10 -4.40
CA LEU A 129 10.57 4.96 -5.59
C LEU A 129 9.13 5.48 -5.71
N GLY A 130 8.99 6.81 -5.84
CA GLY A 130 7.68 7.48 -5.91
C GLY A 130 6.98 7.65 -4.56
N SER A 131 7.64 7.35 -3.44
CA SER A 131 7.15 7.68 -2.11
C SER A 131 7.47 9.13 -1.72
N LEU A 132 6.58 9.74 -0.95
CA LEU A 132 6.71 11.06 -0.35
C LEU A 132 6.58 10.94 1.17
N ASP A 133 7.30 11.79 1.89
CA ASP A 133 7.32 11.78 3.36
C ASP A 133 6.90 13.13 3.96
N TYR A 134 5.66 13.53 3.66
CA TYR A 134 5.07 14.75 4.23
C TYR A 134 4.71 14.52 5.70
N LYS A 135 4.64 15.60 6.48
CA LYS A 135 4.17 15.50 7.86
C LYS A 135 2.72 15.05 7.91
N LYS A 136 2.32 14.44 9.04
CA LYS A 136 0.96 13.94 9.22
C LYS A 136 -0.08 15.06 9.11
N GLU A 137 0.24 16.26 9.56
CA GLU A 137 -0.64 17.43 9.50
C GLU A 137 -0.90 17.83 8.04
N GLU A 138 0.15 17.89 7.21
CA GLU A 138 0.02 18.20 5.78
C GLU A 138 -0.77 17.13 5.02
N ARG A 139 -0.64 15.86 5.41
CA ARG A 139 -1.44 14.76 4.84
C ARG A 139 -2.94 14.89 5.19
N ARG A 140 -3.27 15.34 6.40
CA ARG A 140 -4.65 15.63 6.81
C ARG A 140 -5.24 16.80 6.02
N ASP A 141 -4.48 17.86 5.80
CA ASP A 141 -4.92 19.00 4.97
C ASP A 141 -5.22 18.55 3.54
N LEU A 142 -4.38 17.69 2.97
CA LEU A 142 -4.60 17.08 1.67
C LEU A 142 -5.83 16.16 1.66
N ALA A 143 -6.07 15.42 2.74
CA ALA A 143 -7.28 14.59 2.89
C ALA A 143 -8.56 15.45 2.84
N ILE A 144 -8.60 16.58 3.57
CA ILE A 144 -9.72 17.52 3.53
C ILE A 144 -9.91 18.07 2.12
N LYS A 145 -8.83 18.60 1.52
CA LYS A 145 -8.85 19.20 0.18
C LYS A 145 -9.31 18.23 -0.90
N SER A 146 -8.97 16.94 -0.77
CA SER A 146 -9.34 15.91 -1.74
C SER A 146 -10.86 15.72 -1.94
N ARG A 147 -11.67 16.24 -1.01
CA ARG A 147 -13.14 16.17 -1.03
C ARG A 147 -13.78 17.30 -1.84
N GLU A 148 -13.06 18.40 -2.07
CA GLU A 148 -13.64 19.60 -2.69
C GLU A 148 -13.85 19.42 -4.19
N THR A 149 -12.83 18.93 -4.88
CA THR A 149 -12.87 18.70 -6.31
C THR A 149 -12.02 17.48 -6.69
N PRO A 150 -12.50 16.63 -7.61
CA PRO A 150 -11.69 15.54 -8.11
C PRO A 150 -10.58 16.06 -9.06
N PRO A 151 -9.50 15.29 -9.26
CA PRO A 151 -8.42 15.71 -10.15
C PRO A 151 -8.89 15.84 -11.60
N LYS A 152 -8.25 16.77 -12.32
CA LYS A 152 -8.43 16.92 -13.77
C LYS A 152 -7.44 16.04 -14.51
N PHE A 153 -7.90 15.04 -15.27
CA PHE A 153 -7.04 14.09 -15.94
C PHE A 153 -7.66 13.43 -17.18
N GLY A 154 -6.93 13.49 -18.30
CA GLY A 154 -7.24 12.79 -19.54
C GLY A 154 -8.34 13.42 -20.40
N ALA A 155 -8.91 12.61 -21.31
CA ALA A 155 -9.96 13.01 -22.24
C ALA A 155 -11.31 13.29 -21.52
N PRO A 156 -12.24 14.02 -22.15
CA PRO A 156 -13.53 14.38 -21.55
C PRO A 156 -14.33 13.20 -20.98
N GLU A 157 -14.31 12.06 -21.65
CA GLU A 157 -15.02 10.83 -21.25
C GLU A 157 -14.43 10.27 -19.95
N ARG A 158 -13.10 10.23 -19.85
CA ARG A 158 -12.40 9.85 -18.63
C ARG A 158 -12.67 10.84 -17.51
N GLN A 159 -12.65 12.13 -17.82
CA GLN A 159 -12.93 13.18 -16.84
C GLN A 159 -14.35 13.04 -16.29
N LYS A 160 -15.34 12.75 -17.14
CA LYS A 160 -16.71 12.48 -16.74
C LYS A 160 -16.78 11.30 -15.77
N LEU A 161 -16.08 10.20 -16.07
CA LEU A 161 -16.03 9.04 -15.19
C LEU A 161 -15.40 9.37 -13.83
N ILE A 162 -14.35 10.18 -13.79
CA ILE A 162 -13.72 10.66 -12.55
C ILE A 162 -14.73 11.44 -11.70
N TYR A 163 -15.54 12.33 -12.31
CA TYR A 163 -16.62 13.04 -11.61
C TYR A 163 -17.68 12.09 -11.06
N GLU A 164 -18.17 11.14 -11.88
CA GLU A 164 -19.16 10.14 -11.44
C GLU A 164 -18.67 9.33 -10.23
N ILE A 165 -17.40 8.89 -10.27
CA ILE A 165 -16.76 8.17 -9.17
C ILE A 165 -16.68 9.06 -7.92
N HIS A 166 -16.33 10.34 -8.08
CA HIS A 166 -16.20 11.25 -6.95
C HIS A 166 -17.53 11.49 -6.24
N GLU A 167 -18.60 11.75 -7.00
CA GLU A 167 -19.95 11.93 -6.46
C GLU A 167 -20.43 10.68 -5.73
N TYR A 168 -20.15 9.50 -6.29
CA TYR A 168 -20.42 8.24 -5.59
C TYR A 168 -19.68 8.18 -4.24
N MET A 169 -18.38 8.47 -4.22
CA MET A 169 -17.61 8.43 -2.97
C MET A 169 -18.12 9.45 -1.94
N LEU A 170 -18.46 10.66 -2.36
CA LEU A 170 -19.05 11.68 -1.49
C LEU A 170 -20.38 11.21 -0.87
N SER A 171 -21.22 10.51 -1.63
CA SER A 171 -22.48 9.96 -1.13
C SER A 171 -22.32 8.88 -0.05
N LYS A 172 -21.12 8.28 0.07
CA LYS A 172 -20.81 7.19 1.02
C LYS A 172 -20.07 7.64 2.26
N ILE A 173 -19.44 8.82 2.24
CA ILE A 173 -18.63 9.30 3.36
C ILE A 173 -19.50 10.17 4.28
N PRO A 174 -19.45 9.99 5.61
CA PRO A 174 -20.13 10.88 6.54
C PRO A 174 -19.72 12.35 6.32
N PRO A 175 -20.61 13.32 6.57
CA PRO A 175 -20.23 14.73 6.64
C PRO A 175 -19.09 14.90 7.65
N VAL A 176 -18.07 15.69 7.31
CA VAL A 176 -17.02 16.08 8.26
C VAL A 176 -17.72 16.85 9.39
N PRO A 177 -17.56 16.47 10.68
CA PRO A 177 -18.01 17.32 11.77
C PRO A 177 -17.38 18.69 11.59
N GLN A 178 -18.20 19.71 11.35
CA GLN A 178 -17.71 21.08 11.38
C GLN A 178 -17.49 21.40 12.85
N ASP A 179 -16.24 21.67 13.24
CA ASP A 179 -15.94 22.19 14.56
C ASP A 179 -16.73 23.49 14.75
N GLY A 180 -17.77 23.38 15.58
CA GLY A 180 -18.59 24.49 16.02
C GLY A 180 -17.71 25.48 16.77
N THR A 181 -17.91 26.73 16.40
CA THR A 181 -17.38 27.92 17.04
C THR A 181 -17.55 27.83 18.56
N SER A 182 -16.48 28.11 19.29
CA SER A 182 -16.46 28.21 20.74
C SER A 182 -17.46 29.26 21.24
N GLU A 183 -18.57 28.82 21.81
CA GLU A 183 -19.34 29.60 22.79
C GLU A 183 -19.58 28.72 24.02
N ALA A 184 -18.74 28.90 25.03
CA ALA A 184 -19.23 28.88 26.40
C ALA A 184 -19.76 30.29 26.67
N PRO A 185 -20.88 30.47 27.39
CA PRO A 185 -20.72 30.52 28.85
C PRO A 185 -21.95 30.11 29.71
N GLU A 186 -21.63 30.01 31.01
CA GLU A 186 -22.47 30.19 32.21
C GLU A 186 -23.04 28.96 32.92
N GLU A 187 -22.33 28.62 34.00
CA GLU A 187 -22.89 28.05 35.21
C GLU A 187 -24.04 28.93 35.74
N GLN A 188 -25.21 28.34 35.98
CA GLN A 188 -26.18 28.87 36.93
C GLN A 188 -26.58 27.79 37.93
N SER A 189 -26.09 28.01 39.14
CA SER A 189 -26.50 27.40 40.39
C SER A 189 -27.96 27.76 40.71
N THR A 190 -28.79 26.76 40.98
CA THR A 190 -29.96 26.92 41.85
C THR A 190 -30.06 25.73 42.79
N ASN A 191 -30.00 26.04 44.08
CA ASN A 191 -30.25 25.13 45.19
C ASN A 191 -31.74 24.80 45.27
N SER A 192 -32.08 23.55 45.58
CA SER A 192 -33.23 23.24 46.41
C SER A 192 -32.95 21.97 47.22
N GLU A 193 -32.73 22.15 48.52
CA GLU A 193 -32.73 21.09 49.52
C GLU A 193 -34.14 20.49 49.69
N GLY A 194 -34.19 19.19 49.98
CA GLY A 194 -35.39 18.46 50.38
C GLY A 194 -34.97 17.10 50.96
N GLU A 195 -35.14 16.97 52.27
CA GLU A 195 -34.52 16.01 53.16
C GLU A 195 -35.01 14.55 53.07
N ALA A 196 -34.07 13.65 53.41
CA ALA A 196 -34.18 12.42 54.22
C ALA A 196 -35.17 11.31 53.85
N GLN A 197 -34.62 10.11 53.61
CA GLN A 197 -34.68 9.06 54.64
C GLN A 197 -33.61 7.97 54.46
N VAL A 198 -32.96 7.66 55.59
CA VAL A 198 -31.95 6.64 55.84
C VAL A 198 -32.59 5.26 55.95
N ASN A 199 -31.99 4.24 55.34
CA ASN A 199 -31.88 2.95 56.03
C ASN A 199 -30.58 2.24 55.64
N SER A 200 -29.85 1.83 56.67
CA SER A 200 -28.55 1.17 56.64
C SER A 200 -28.70 -0.34 56.67
N GLN A 201 -27.80 -1.07 55.99
CA GLN A 201 -27.25 -2.41 56.31
C GLN A 201 -26.34 -2.80 55.12
N ASP A 202 -25.02 -2.63 55.17
CA ASP A 202 -23.96 -3.36 55.88
C ASP A 202 -23.44 -4.62 55.15
N ALA A 203 -22.11 -4.77 55.20
CA ALA A 203 -21.20 -5.81 54.67
C ALA A 203 -21.09 -5.91 53.13
N GLY A 204 -19.96 -5.73 52.46
CA GLY A 204 -18.57 -5.97 52.86
C GLY A 204 -18.01 -7.10 51.98
N GLY A 205 -16.96 -6.83 51.18
CA GLY A 205 -16.22 -7.91 50.51
C GLY A 205 -15.70 -7.60 49.10
N ASP A 206 -14.53 -6.97 49.08
CA ASP A 206 -13.34 -7.22 48.26
C ASP A 206 -13.38 -7.41 46.72
N ARG A 207 -12.31 -6.88 46.14
CA ARG A 207 -11.94 -6.86 44.71
C ARG A 207 -11.51 -8.26 44.23
N ILE A 208 -11.63 -8.53 42.93
CA ILE A 208 -10.57 -9.09 42.06
C ILE A 208 -11.04 -9.12 40.59
N ILE A 209 -10.08 -8.83 39.72
CA ILE A 209 -10.06 -8.81 38.26
C ILE A 209 -10.20 -10.26 37.73
N GLU A 210 -10.99 -10.49 36.68
CA GLU A 210 -10.75 -11.66 35.83
C GLU A 210 -10.97 -11.37 34.34
N GLU A 211 -9.84 -11.36 33.66
CA GLU A 211 -9.56 -11.43 32.24
C GLU A 211 -9.81 -12.88 31.78
N VAL A 212 -10.72 -13.11 30.83
CA VAL A 212 -10.91 -14.46 30.27
C VAL A 212 -10.08 -14.58 29.00
N HIS A 213 -9.00 -15.37 29.15
CA HIS A 213 -8.10 -15.85 28.12
C HIS A 213 -8.76 -16.85 27.16
N GLU A 214 -8.18 -16.89 25.96
CA GLU A 214 -8.47 -17.77 24.83
C GLU A 214 -8.35 -19.27 25.14
N VAL A 215 -9.17 -20.05 24.45
CA VAL A 215 -9.23 -21.52 24.50
C VAL A 215 -8.29 -22.11 23.43
N PRO A 216 -7.34 -23.01 23.76
CA PRO A 216 -6.70 -23.83 22.75
C PRO A 216 -7.40 -25.19 22.60
N LEU A 217 -7.48 -25.60 21.34
CA LEU A 217 -8.07 -26.82 20.80
C LEU A 217 -7.31 -28.07 21.27
N ASN A 218 -8.04 -29.11 21.67
CA ASN A 218 -7.51 -30.45 21.92
C ASN A 218 -7.98 -31.45 20.83
N ALA A 219 -7.00 -32.24 20.41
CA ALA A 219 -7.03 -33.49 19.61
C ALA A 219 -8.08 -34.52 20.09
N GLU A 220 -8.47 -35.59 19.40
CA GLU A 220 -8.36 -36.16 18.04
C GLU A 220 -9.04 -37.55 18.17
N SER A 221 -9.74 -38.06 17.16
CA SER A 221 -9.92 -39.52 17.00
C SER A 221 -10.37 -39.88 15.58
N SER A 222 -9.53 -40.65 14.88
CA SER A 222 -9.93 -41.51 13.77
C SER A 222 -8.92 -42.67 13.65
N PRO A 223 -9.34 -43.94 13.47
CA PRO A 223 -8.42 -45.06 13.31
C PRO A 223 -8.39 -45.60 11.87
N ALA A 224 -7.22 -46.04 11.39
CA ALA A 224 -7.03 -47.32 10.68
C ALA A 224 -5.58 -47.50 10.18
N GLU A 225 -5.08 -48.72 10.36
CA GLU A 225 -3.74 -49.26 10.10
C GLU A 225 -3.29 -49.25 8.63
N VAL A 226 -1.97 -49.11 8.38
CA VAL A 226 -1.17 -50.05 7.58
C VAL A 226 0.27 -50.08 8.11
N ARG A 227 0.77 -51.28 8.44
CA ARG A 227 2.13 -51.63 8.89
C ARG A 227 3.13 -51.67 7.72
N VAL A 228 4.37 -51.19 7.90
CA VAL A 228 5.63 -51.86 7.48
C VAL A 228 6.79 -51.38 8.38
N SER A 229 7.59 -52.31 8.90
CA SER A 229 8.75 -52.10 9.78
C SER A 229 10.07 -52.00 9.00
N LYS A 230 11.04 -51.18 9.47
CA LYS A 230 12.45 -51.63 9.74
C LYS A 230 13.33 -50.59 10.47
N GLU A 231 13.80 -51.02 11.65
CA GLU A 231 15.11 -50.87 12.31
C GLU A 231 15.83 -49.52 12.56
N VAL A 232 16.31 -49.39 13.81
CA VAL A 232 17.14 -48.35 14.46
C VAL A 232 18.51 -48.98 14.81
N PRO A 233 19.61 -48.21 14.87
CA PRO A 233 20.31 -48.00 16.15
C PRO A 233 20.73 -46.52 16.35
N SER A 234 20.26 -45.84 17.40
CA SER A 234 20.93 -45.58 18.68
C SER A 234 22.30 -44.88 18.60
N ASN A 235 22.36 -43.61 19.01
CA ASN A 235 23.28 -43.18 20.07
C ASN A 235 22.90 -41.82 20.66
N SER A 236 22.79 -41.82 21.98
CA SER A 236 22.63 -40.68 22.89
C SER A 236 23.95 -39.93 23.08
N SER A 237 23.89 -38.61 23.28
CA SER A 237 24.58 -37.89 24.37
C SER A 237 24.13 -36.42 24.40
N ASN A 238 23.64 -35.99 25.55
CA ASN A 238 23.49 -34.58 25.92
C ASN A 238 24.87 -34.00 26.22
N ASP A 239 25.13 -32.77 25.78
CA ASP A 239 25.98 -31.85 26.53
C ASP A 239 25.56 -30.40 26.29
N GLN A 240 25.49 -29.68 27.41
CA GLN A 240 25.02 -28.31 27.55
C GLN A 240 26.25 -27.40 27.63
N GLN A 241 26.47 -26.50 26.67
CA GLN A 241 27.41 -25.40 26.88
C GLN A 241 27.10 -24.11 26.10
N LEU A 242 26.93 -23.06 26.90
CA LEU A 242 26.74 -21.64 26.62
C LEU A 242 27.89 -21.03 25.78
N GLN A 243 27.63 -20.41 24.60
CA GLN A 243 28.61 -19.51 23.94
C GLN A 243 27.98 -18.30 23.21
N LYS A 244 28.59 -17.14 23.46
CA LYS A 244 28.41 -15.76 22.93
C LYS A 244 28.42 -15.64 21.39
N PRO A 245 27.82 -14.58 20.79
CA PRO A 245 27.90 -14.33 19.35
C PRO A 245 29.31 -13.85 18.96
N ARG A 246 29.92 -14.51 17.97
CA ARG A 246 31.17 -14.07 17.32
C ARG A 246 30.86 -13.12 16.16
N VAL A 247 31.42 -11.92 16.25
CA VAL A 247 31.52 -10.93 15.17
C VAL A 247 32.59 -11.40 14.17
N HIS A 248 32.21 -11.68 12.94
CA HIS A 248 33.15 -11.82 11.81
C HIS A 248 33.09 -10.56 10.95
N LYS A 249 34.08 -9.67 11.05
CA LYS A 249 34.41 -8.71 9.97
C LYS A 249 35.79 -8.10 10.13
N ALA A 250 36.68 -8.31 9.14
CA ALA A 250 37.90 -7.52 8.92
C ALA A 250 38.62 -7.85 7.59
N ALA A 251 38.39 -9.03 7.00
CA ALA A 251 39.10 -9.45 5.78
C ALA A 251 38.44 -8.93 4.49
N ASP A 252 37.11 -8.88 4.42
CA ASP A 252 36.39 -8.53 3.19
C ASP A 252 36.47 -7.03 2.85
N ASP A 253 36.53 -6.15 3.84
CA ASP A 253 36.56 -4.69 3.62
C ASP A 253 37.85 -4.23 2.91
N ARG A 254 38.93 -5.01 3.00
CA ARG A 254 40.21 -4.73 2.32
C ARG A 254 40.13 -5.07 0.84
N LEU A 255 39.46 -6.16 0.46
CA LEU A 255 39.32 -6.55 -0.95
C LEU A 255 38.45 -5.55 -1.73
N PHE A 256 37.36 -5.07 -1.13
CA PHE A 256 36.52 -4.05 -1.75
C PHE A 256 37.22 -2.69 -1.89
N THR A 257 38.10 -2.33 -0.97
CA THR A 257 38.88 -1.08 -1.07
C THR A 257 39.93 -1.13 -2.18
N TRP A 258 40.65 -2.25 -2.36
CA TRP A 258 41.59 -2.40 -3.48
C TRP A 258 40.89 -2.42 -4.84
N ALA A 259 39.70 -3.04 -4.94
CA ALA A 259 38.91 -3.05 -6.17
C ALA A 259 38.41 -1.63 -6.54
N ALA A 260 37.98 -0.83 -5.56
CA ALA A 260 37.56 0.55 -5.77
C ALA A 260 38.74 1.45 -6.20
N VAL A 261 39.93 1.27 -5.61
CA VAL A 261 41.14 1.99 -6.01
C VAL A 261 41.58 1.60 -7.43
N GLY A 262 41.52 0.31 -7.78
CA GLY A 262 41.80 -0.15 -9.14
C GLY A 262 40.86 0.45 -10.18
N LEU A 263 39.56 0.49 -9.88
CA LEU A 263 38.54 1.06 -10.78
C LEU A 263 38.72 2.56 -10.99
N THR A 264 39.04 3.31 -9.93
CA THR A 264 39.27 4.77 -10.04
C THR A 264 40.52 5.08 -10.88
N ILE A 265 41.62 4.35 -10.71
CA ILE A 265 42.82 4.49 -11.54
C ILE A 265 42.52 4.17 -13.01
N ALA A 266 41.77 3.09 -13.29
CA ALA A 266 41.40 2.72 -14.66
C ALA A 266 40.58 3.82 -15.35
N ILE A 267 39.61 4.42 -14.65
CA ILE A 267 38.80 5.53 -15.17
C ILE A 267 39.70 6.74 -15.46
N LEU A 268 40.63 7.09 -14.57
CA LEU A 268 41.53 8.23 -14.75
C LEU A 268 42.44 8.06 -15.97
N VAL A 269 42.97 6.84 -16.18
CA VAL A 269 43.79 6.49 -17.36
C VAL A 269 42.97 6.60 -18.65
N LEU A 270 41.71 6.15 -18.65
CA LEU A 270 40.84 6.26 -19.82
C LEU A 270 40.50 7.72 -20.15
N LEU A 271 40.30 8.57 -19.15
CA LEU A 271 40.07 10.00 -19.32
C LEU A 271 41.31 10.72 -19.85
N LEU A 272 42.50 10.41 -19.32
CA LEU A 272 43.78 10.92 -19.83
C LEU A 272 44.02 10.49 -21.29
N LYS A 273 43.76 9.22 -21.61
CA LYS A 273 43.87 8.70 -22.98
C LYS A 273 42.88 9.38 -23.93
N LYS A 274 41.66 9.68 -23.47
CA LYS A 274 40.65 10.43 -24.23
C LYS A 274 41.09 11.88 -24.45
N LEU A 275 41.68 12.53 -23.43
CA LEU A 275 42.22 13.88 -23.54
C LEU A 275 43.39 13.95 -24.52
N MET A 276 44.36 13.04 -24.41
CA MET A 276 45.50 12.96 -25.34
C MET A 276 45.07 12.68 -26.79
N LYS A 277 44.02 11.86 -26.98
CA LYS A 277 43.46 11.60 -28.31
C LYS A 277 42.68 12.81 -28.86
N SER A 278 42.07 13.62 -27.98
CA SER A 278 41.37 14.85 -28.37
C SER A 278 42.30 16.02 -28.68
N SER A 279 43.48 16.09 -28.05
CA SER A 279 44.47 17.15 -28.27
C SER A 279 45.38 16.92 -29.49
N GLY A 280 45.23 15.80 -30.20
CA GLY A 280 46.10 15.39 -31.31
C GLY A 280 45.62 15.75 -32.73
N HIS A 281 44.53 16.51 -32.90
CA HIS A 281 44.06 16.97 -34.22
C HIS A 281 43.97 18.50 -34.24
N GLY A 282 45.10 19.15 -34.49
CA GLY A 282 45.19 20.60 -34.58
C GLY A 282 46.57 21.09 -35.00
N ALA A 283 47.13 20.51 -36.06
CA ALA A 283 48.31 21.04 -36.72
C ALA A 283 48.25 20.71 -38.22
N LEU A 284 47.64 21.59 -39.02
CA LEU A 284 48.07 21.86 -40.39
C LEU A 284 47.36 23.12 -40.91
N PHE A 285 48.06 23.84 -41.79
CA PHE A 285 47.71 25.09 -42.49
C PHE A 285 48.18 26.39 -41.85
N THR A 286 49.48 26.61 -41.94
CA THR A 286 50.03 27.89 -42.41
C THR A 286 51.07 27.59 -43.49
N ASP A 287 50.79 28.01 -44.73
CA ASP A 287 51.84 28.56 -45.60
C ASP A 287 51.16 29.47 -46.62
N GLY A 288 51.79 30.62 -46.82
CA GLY A 288 51.31 31.69 -47.69
C GLY A 288 52.21 31.90 -48.91
N SER A 289 51.81 32.92 -49.67
CA SER A 289 52.43 33.49 -50.89
C SER A 289 52.11 32.78 -52.19
#